data_AF-A0A951AE36-F1
#
_entry.id   AF-A0A951AE36-F1
#
_cell.length_a   1.000
_cell.length_b   1.000
_cell.length_c   1.000
_cell.angle_alpha   90.00
_cell.angle_beta   90.00
_cell.angle_gamma   90.00
#
_symmetry.space_group_name_H-M   'P 1'
#
loop_
_entity.id
_entity.type
_entity.pdbx_description
1 polymer ?
#
loop_
_entity_poly.entity_id
_entity_poly.type
_entity_poly.pdbx_seq_one_letter_code
_entity_poly.pdbx_strand_id
1 'polypeptide(L)'
;IALACDDIYRTAARLRANGVELLPIPENYYDDLAVRTDLDDARIERLRASNLLYDSDGAAEFTHCYTRTLPGGFFFEIVERRGGYRGYGAANAPIRLAAQARLARALAV
;
A
#
# COMPACT_ATOMS: atom_id res chain seq x y z
N ILE A 1 9.97 2.70 9.00
CA ILE A 1 10.89 3.40 8.07
C ILE A 1 10.23 3.40 6.70
N ALA A 2 10.21 4.55 6.02
CA ALA A 2 9.67 4.66 4.66
C ALA A 2 10.81 4.90 3.66
N LEU A 3 10.81 4.16 2.56
CA LEU A 3 11.79 4.22 1.48
C LEU A 3 11.11 4.79 0.23
N ALA A 4 11.62 5.90 -0.27
CA ALA A 4 11.09 6.53 -1.48
C ALA A 4 11.55 5.80 -2.75
N CYS A 5 10.71 5.80 -3.78
CA CYS A 5 11.02 5.29 -5.11
C CYS A 5 10.31 6.12 -6.19
N ASP A 6 10.80 6.03 -7.43
CA ASP A 6 10.26 6.76 -8.59
C ASP A 6 9.23 5.95 -9.40
N ASP A 7 9.13 4.65 -9.14
CA ASP A 7 8.15 3.75 -9.76
C ASP A 7 7.80 2.63 -8.78
N ILE A 8 6.70 2.79 -8.07
CA ILE A 8 6.28 1.86 -7.04
C ILE A 8 5.78 0.54 -7.61
N TYR A 9 5.20 0.52 -8.80
CA TYR A 9 4.72 -0.71 -9.42
C TYR A 9 5.90 -1.62 -9.78
N ARG A 10 6.93 -1.03 -10.42
CA ARG A 10 8.18 -1.74 -10.72
C ARG A 10 8.89 -2.16 -9.43
N THR A 11 8.91 -1.30 -8.42
CA THR A 11 9.55 -1.59 -7.14
C THR A 11 8.84 -2.74 -6.41
N ALA A 12 7.51 -2.70 -6.30
CA ALA A 12 6.69 -3.76 -5.71
C ALA A 12 6.88 -5.10 -6.44
N ALA A 13 6.89 -5.08 -7.79
CA ALA A 13 7.16 -6.27 -8.58
C ALA A 13 8.56 -6.86 -8.31
N ARG A 14 9.60 -6.01 -8.24
CA ARG A 14 10.97 -6.45 -7.92
C ARG A 14 11.07 -6.99 -6.50
N LEU A 15 10.44 -6.35 -5.52
CA LEU A 15 10.42 -6.82 -4.14
C LEU A 15 9.84 -8.24 -4.05
N ARG A 16 8.67 -8.46 -4.65
CA ARG A 16 8.05 -9.80 -4.72
C ARG A 16 8.94 -10.83 -5.43
N ALA A 17 9.54 -10.45 -6.56
CA ALA A 17 10.46 -11.32 -7.29
C ALA A 17 11.71 -11.71 -6.48
N ASN A 18 12.09 -10.90 -5.48
CA ASN A 18 13.19 -11.16 -4.55
C ASN A 18 12.72 -11.75 -3.21
N GLY A 19 11.50 -12.29 -3.14
CA GLY A 19 10.99 -12.98 -1.96
C GLY A 19 10.47 -12.07 -0.84
N VAL A 20 10.34 -10.76 -1.07
CA VAL A 20 9.74 -9.85 -0.10
C VAL A 20 8.22 -9.98 -0.18
N GLU A 21 7.62 -10.41 0.92
CA GLU A 21 6.17 -10.47 1.06
C GLU A 21 5.60 -9.08 1.39
N LEU A 22 4.73 -8.57 0.52
CA LEU A 22 3.97 -7.35 0.79
C LEU A 22 2.76 -7.67 1.68
N LEU A 23 2.34 -6.68 2.46
CA LEU A 23 1.15 -6.77 3.29
C LEU A 23 -0.09 -6.91 2.40
N PRO A 24 -0.86 -8.01 2.49
CA PRO A 24 -2.08 -8.16 1.72
C PRO A 24 -3.11 -7.13 2.14
N ILE A 25 -3.65 -6.38 1.19
CA ILE A 25 -4.68 -5.37 1.44
C ILE A 25 -6.06 -6.00 1.21
N PRO A 26 -7.03 -5.79 2.11
CA PRO A 26 -8.40 -6.28 1.93
C PRO A 26 -9.05 -5.80 0.62
N GLU A 27 -9.73 -6.68 -0.10
CA GLU A 27 -10.34 -6.36 -1.40
C GLU A 27 -11.34 -5.19 -1.34
N ASN A 28 -12.08 -5.08 -0.24
CA ASN A 28 -13.06 -4.01 -0.04
C ASN A 28 -12.41 -2.61 0.02
N TYR A 29 -11.12 -2.50 0.33
CA TYR A 29 -10.40 -1.24 0.28
C TYR A 29 -10.46 -0.62 -1.13
N TYR A 30 -10.29 -1.44 -2.16
CA TYR A 30 -10.26 -0.99 -3.55
C TYR A 30 -11.65 -0.67 -4.07
N ASP A 31 -12.67 -1.39 -3.59
CA ASP A 31 -14.07 -1.08 -3.88
C ASP A 31 -14.44 0.30 -3.30
N ASP A 32 -14.05 0.56 -2.05
CA ASP A 32 -14.23 1.87 -1.40
C ASP A 32 -13.39 2.96 -2.09
N LEU A 33 -12.17 2.62 -2.54
CA LEU A 33 -11.28 3.53 -3.25
C LEU A 33 -11.88 4.00 -4.57
N ALA A 34 -12.49 3.10 -5.33
CA ALA A 34 -13.16 3.40 -6.60
C ALA A 34 -14.34 4.36 -6.42
N VAL A 35 -15.02 4.31 -5.27
CA VAL A 35 -16.15 5.21 -4.98
C VAL A 35 -15.69 6.59 -4.53
N ARG A 36 -14.57 6.69 -3.80
CA ARG A 36 -14.11 7.95 -3.18
C ARG A 36 -13.09 8.73 -4.00
N THR A 37 -12.66 8.22 -5.15
CA THR A 37 -11.64 8.83 -6.01
C THR A 37 -12.07 8.79 -7.47
N ASP A 38 -11.53 9.69 -8.29
CA ASP A 38 -11.77 9.71 -9.74
C ASP A 38 -10.78 8.81 -10.52
N LEU A 39 -10.22 7.79 -9.87
CA LEU A 39 -9.32 6.84 -10.53
C LEU A 39 -10.11 5.92 -11.47
N ASP A 40 -9.60 5.70 -12.67
CA ASP A 40 -10.20 4.74 -13.59
C ASP A 40 -10.07 3.29 -13.10
N ASP A 41 -10.96 2.42 -13.59
CA ASP A 41 -11.03 1.00 -13.21
C ASP A 41 -9.71 0.27 -13.43
N ALA A 42 -8.99 0.60 -14.50
CA ALA A 42 -7.70 -0.02 -14.80
C ALA A 42 -6.64 0.32 -13.74
N ARG A 43 -6.67 1.55 -13.23
CA ARG A 43 -5.78 2.04 -12.18
C ARG A 43 -6.15 1.44 -10.82
N ILE A 44 -7.44 1.32 -10.50
CA ILE A 44 -7.91 0.60 -9.31
C ILE A 44 -7.44 -0.86 -9.34
N GLU A 45 -7.64 -1.56 -10.47
CA GLU A 45 -7.24 -2.96 -10.60
C GLU A 45 -5.73 -3.15 -10.52
N ARG A 46 -4.96 -2.21 -11.07
CA ARG A 46 -3.50 -2.23 -10.97
C ARG A 46 -3.02 -2.07 -9.53
N LEU A 47 -3.67 -1.22 -8.74
CA LEU A 47 -3.41 -1.05 -7.30
C LEU A 47 -3.75 -2.35 -6.55
N ARG A 48 -4.92 -2.95 -6.85
CA ARG A 48 -5.42 -4.22 -6.29
C ARG A 48 -4.42 -5.36 -6.48
N ALA A 49 -4.05 -5.65 -7.73
CA ALA A 49 -3.06 -6.68 -8.07
C ALA A 49 -1.69 -6.44 -7.41
N SER A 50 -1.38 -5.18 -7.08
CA SER A 50 -0.10 -4.77 -6.51
C SER A 50 -0.12 -4.62 -4.98
N ASN A 51 -1.24 -4.87 -4.30
CA ASN A 51 -1.41 -4.61 -2.85
C ASN A 51 -0.93 -3.19 -2.47
N LEU A 52 -1.17 -2.23 -3.37
CA LEU A 52 -0.80 -0.84 -3.17
C LEU A 52 -1.99 -0.08 -2.58
N LEU A 53 -1.69 0.88 -1.74
CA LEU A 53 -2.61 1.83 -1.16
C LEU A 53 -2.41 3.18 -1.86
N TYR A 54 -3.46 4.00 -1.87
CA TYR A 54 -3.49 5.30 -2.54
C TYR A 54 -4.06 6.39 -1.63
N ASP A 55 -3.49 7.58 -1.74
CA ASP A 55 -4.02 8.81 -1.18
C ASP A 55 -3.73 10.00 -2.12
N SER A 56 -4.48 11.08 -1.97
CA SER A 56 -4.32 12.27 -2.82
C SER A 56 -4.70 13.56 -2.07
N ASP A 57 -4.03 14.64 -2.45
CA ASP A 57 -4.33 16.01 -2.01
C ASP A 57 -4.35 16.93 -3.23
N GLY A 58 -5.56 17.24 -3.72
CA GLY A 58 -5.75 17.88 -5.02
C GLY A 58 -5.16 17.04 -6.16
N ALA A 59 -4.23 17.63 -6.92
CA ALA A 59 -3.52 16.95 -8.00
C ALA A 59 -2.28 16.17 -7.52
N ALA A 60 -1.94 16.25 -6.24
CA ALA A 60 -0.80 15.56 -5.67
C ALA A 60 -1.21 14.15 -5.24
N GLU A 61 -0.40 13.15 -5.60
CA GLU A 61 -0.73 11.74 -5.40
C GLU A 61 0.31 11.06 -4.52
N PHE A 62 -0.17 10.08 -3.76
CA PHE A 62 0.64 9.22 -2.92
C PHE A 62 0.25 7.78 -3.15
N THR A 63 1.22 6.97 -3.56
CA THR A 63 1.04 5.52 -3.66
C THR A 63 2.06 4.86 -2.76
N HIS A 64 1.62 3.90 -1.96
CA HIS A 64 2.50 3.25 -1.00
C HIS A 64 2.10 1.80 -0.73
N CYS A 65 3.04 1.01 -0.23
CA CYS A 65 2.76 -0.31 0.30
C CYS A 65 3.66 -0.63 1.49
N TYR A 66 3.26 -1.65 2.24
CA TYR A 66 4.00 -2.13 3.39
C TYR A 66 4.54 -3.52 3.10
N THR A 67 5.73 -3.84 3.61
CA THR A 67 6.12 -5.23 3.77
C THR A 67 5.23 -5.89 4.81
N ARG A 68 5.15 -7.22 4.82
CA ARG A 68 4.72 -7.94 6.03
C ARG A 68 5.64 -7.57 7.20
N THR A 69 5.11 -7.74 8.41
CA THR A 69 5.88 -7.55 9.64
C THR A 69 7.03 -8.54 9.66
N LEU A 70 8.25 -8.03 9.82
CA LEU A 70 9.48 -8.80 9.89
C LEU A 70 9.73 -9.28 11.33
N PRO A 71 10.61 -10.28 11.53
CA PRO A 71 11.08 -10.66 12.86
C PRO A 71 11.56 -9.44 13.65
N GLY A 72 11.15 -9.32 14.91
CA GLY A 72 11.40 -8.13 15.74
C GLY A 72 10.32 -7.04 15.63
N GLY A 73 9.25 -7.26 14.88
CA GLY A 73 8.03 -6.44 14.93
C GLY A 73 8.05 -5.18 14.07
N PHE A 74 9.15 -4.91 13.35
CA PHE A 74 9.23 -3.79 12.42
C PHE A 74 8.80 -4.19 11.01
N PHE A 75 8.52 -3.18 10.19
CA PHE A 75 8.18 -3.33 8.78
C PHE A 75 8.74 -2.13 8.02
N PHE A 76 8.85 -2.29 6.70
CA PHE A 76 9.17 -1.18 5.80
C PHE A 76 7.95 -0.72 5.05
N GLU A 77 7.92 0.56 4.76
CA GLU A 77 6.99 1.18 3.85
C GLU A 77 7.75 1.61 2.59
N ILE A 78 7.18 1.35 1.42
CA ILE A 78 7.70 1.84 0.14
C ILE A 78 6.73 2.90 -0.34
N VAL A 79 7.26 4.06 -0.72
CA VAL A 79 6.44 5.21 -1.06
C VAL A 79 6.84 5.82 -2.40
N GLU A 80 5.85 6.30 -3.13
CA GLU A 80 6.01 7.15 -4.30
C GLU A 80 5.11 8.38 -4.13
N ARG A 81 5.70 9.57 -4.33
CA ARG A 81 5.01 10.86 -4.23
C ARG A 81 5.06 11.54 -5.58
N ARG A 82 3.90 11.96 -6.08
CA ARG A 82 3.76 12.71 -7.33
C ARG A 82 3.05 14.03 -7.08
N GLY A 83 3.26 15.00 -7.97
CA GLY A 83 2.60 16.31 -7.88
C GLY A 83 2.91 17.09 -6.60
N GLY A 84 4.00 16.77 -5.89
CA GLY A 84 4.39 17.47 -4.66
C GLY A 84 3.65 17.02 -3.39
N TYR A 85 3.06 15.83 -3.34
CA TYR A 85 2.31 15.35 -2.18
C TYR A 85 3.14 15.36 -0.87
N ARG A 86 2.64 16.06 0.15
CA ARG A 86 3.37 16.29 1.43
C ARG A 86 2.80 15.52 2.64
N GLY A 87 1.66 14.86 2.48
CA GLY A 87 1.01 14.08 3.55
C GLY A 87 1.71 12.76 3.87
N TYR A 88 1.08 11.93 4.70
CA TYR A 88 1.61 10.62 5.11
C TYR A 88 0.68 9.45 4.77
N GLY A 89 -0.37 9.66 3.97
CA GLY A 89 -1.37 8.62 3.70
C GLY A 89 -2.15 8.22 4.97
N ALA A 90 -2.45 9.18 5.85
CA ALA A 90 -3.06 8.91 7.16
C ALA A 90 -4.40 8.14 7.05
N ALA A 91 -5.17 8.39 5.98
CA ALA A 91 -6.40 7.67 5.68
C ALA A 91 -6.21 6.16 5.53
N ASN A 92 -5.02 5.71 5.13
CA ASN A 92 -4.70 4.29 4.93
C ASN A 92 -4.18 3.61 6.21
N ALA A 93 -3.90 4.35 7.28
CA ALA A 93 -3.38 3.77 8.53
C ALA A 93 -4.32 2.74 9.18
N PRO A 94 -5.65 2.94 9.26
CA PRO A 94 -6.57 1.92 9.77
C PRO A 94 -6.56 0.64 8.93
N ILE A 95 -6.46 0.76 7.60
CA ILE A 95 -6.41 -0.38 6.68
C ILE A 95 -5.16 -1.23 6.93
N ARG A 96 -3.98 -0.57 7.05
CA ARG A 96 -2.73 -1.24 7.42
C ARG A 96 -2.88 -1.99 8.76
N LEU A 97 -3.39 -1.32 9.80
CA LEU A 97 -3.53 -1.91 11.12
C LEU A 97 -4.44 -3.14 11.10
N ALA A 98 -5.57 -3.05 10.40
CA ALA A 98 -6.49 -4.18 10.22
C ALA A 98 -5.83 -5.36 9.48
N ALA A 99 -5.10 -5.08 8.40
CA ALA A 99 -4.37 -6.09 7.63
C ALA A 99 -3.27 -6.78 8.46
N GLN A 100 -2.47 -6.01 9.20
CA GLN A 100 -1.44 -6.53 10.11
C GLN A 100 -2.06 -7.41 11.21
N ALA A 101 -3.15 -6.94 11.84
CA ALA A 101 -3.85 -7.70 12.88
C ALA A 101 -4.46 -9.01 12.36
N ARG A 102 -4.95 -9.04 11.11
CA ARG A 102 -5.45 -10.27 10.49
C ARG A 102 -4.33 -11.30 10.30
N LEU A 103 -3.17 -10.88 9.78
CA LEU A 103 -2.04 -11.77 9.57
C LEU A 103 -1.46 -12.29 10.89
N ALA A 104 -1.31 -11.42 11.89
CA ALA A 104 -0.80 -11.81 13.20
C ALA A 104 -1.68 -12.87 13.87
N ARG A 105 -3.01 -12.76 13.73
CA ARG A 105 -3.95 -13.78 14.21
C ARG A 105 -3.80 -15.09 13.46
N ALA A 106 -3.63 -15.07 12.15
CA ALA A 106 -3.49 -16.28 11.33
C ALA A 106 -2.21 -17.08 11.64
N LEU A 107 -1.14 -16.41 12.07
CA LEU A 107 0.14 -17.05 12.44
C LEU A 107 0.16 -17.59 13.88
N ALA A 108 -0.83 -17.23 14.70
CA ALA A 108 -0.95 -17.66 16.09
C ALA A 108 -1.81 -18.93 16.27
N VAL A 109 -2.30 -19.50 15.17
CA VAL A 109 -3.10 -20.73 15.10
C VAL A 109 -2.27 -21.81 14.41
#